data_AF-A0A1A9V5J3-F1
#
_entry.id   AF-A0A1A9V5J3-F1
#
_cell.length_a   1.000
_cell.length_b   1.000
_cell.length_c   1.000
_cell.angle_alpha   90.00
_cell.angle_beta   90.00
_cell.angle_gamma   90.00
#
_symmetry.space_group_name_H-M   'P 1'
#
loop_
_entity.id
_entity.type
_entity.pdbx_description
1 polymer ?
#
loop_
_entity_poly.entity_id
_entity_poly.type
_entity_poly.pdbx_seq_one_letter_code
_entity_poly.pdbx_strand_id
1 'polypeptide(L)'
;MLFFLFVITGPPVMAESIQGTIARLPCNVTPPLLDDRVALVIWYKVGSKTPIYSVDTRESNFSHGTHWSDEAYRERLSFTLEGRTGTLAIKTTHQEDTGEYRCRVDFQKSPTRNSKVNLTVIIPPESIIILDSKGATIKDHTLGPYNEGAMINITCVAIGGKFRTST
;
A
#
# COMPACT_ATOMS: atom_id res chain seq x y z
N MET A 1 -15.51 4.32 -37.68
CA MET A 1 -16.00 4.82 -36.36
C MET A 1 -15.14 4.18 -35.28
N LEU A 2 -13.99 4.77 -34.95
CA LEU A 2 -13.12 4.26 -33.88
C LEU A 2 -13.71 4.67 -32.53
N PHE A 3 -14.24 3.71 -31.79
CA PHE A 3 -14.50 3.89 -30.36
C PHE A 3 -13.16 4.02 -29.64
N PHE A 4 -12.69 5.26 -29.48
CA PHE A 4 -11.76 5.58 -28.41
C PHE A 4 -12.50 5.34 -27.09
N LEU A 5 -12.39 4.13 -26.54
CA LEU A 5 -12.55 3.91 -25.11
C LEU A 5 -11.47 4.76 -24.45
N PHE A 6 -11.83 5.98 -24.04
CA PHE A 6 -11.07 6.75 -23.07
C PHE A 6 -11.00 5.89 -21.81
N VAL A 7 -9.96 5.05 -21.71
CA VAL A 7 -9.57 4.51 -20.43
C VAL A 7 -9.02 5.70 -19.67
N ILE A 8 -9.86 6.38 -18.90
CA ILE A 8 -9.42 7.40 -17.95
C ILE A 8 -8.67 6.65 -16.84
N THR A 9 -7.43 6.23 -17.11
CA THR A 9 -6.51 5.83 -16.06
C THR A 9 -6.04 7.12 -15.41
N GLY A 10 -6.70 7.51 -14.31
CA GLY A 10 -6.16 8.54 -13.44
C GLY A 10 -4.76 8.16 -12.94
N PRO A 11 -3.97 9.14 -12.45
CA PRO A 11 -2.65 8.86 -11.89
C PRO A 11 -2.77 7.83 -10.74
N PRO A 12 -1.74 7.00 -10.53
CA PRO A 12 -1.76 6.03 -9.45
C PRO A 12 -1.81 6.72 -8.09
N VAL A 13 -2.60 6.18 -7.17
CA VAL A 13 -2.57 6.57 -5.76
C VAL A 13 -1.28 6.04 -5.13
N MET A 14 -0.55 6.87 -4.41
CA MET A 14 0.66 6.44 -3.72
C MET A 14 0.30 5.76 -2.39
N ALA A 15 0.89 4.59 -2.13
CA ALA A 15 0.78 3.89 -0.86
C ALA A 15 2.18 3.50 -0.37
N GLU A 16 2.37 3.51 0.94
CA GLU A 16 3.65 3.16 1.58
C GLU A 16 3.42 2.12 2.68
N SER A 17 4.42 1.28 2.89
CA SER A 17 4.46 0.31 3.98
C SER A 17 5.90 0.12 4.42
N ILE A 18 6.12 -0.20 5.69
CA ILE A 18 7.42 -0.60 6.19
C ILE A 18 7.55 -2.11 6.00
N GLN A 19 8.74 -2.61 5.64
CA GLN A 19 8.99 -4.04 5.53
C GLN A 19 8.56 -4.78 6.81
N GLY A 20 7.88 -5.93 6.64
CA GLY A 20 7.31 -6.72 7.73
C GLY A 20 5.97 -6.22 8.27
N THR A 21 5.50 -5.03 7.87
CA THR A 21 4.21 -4.47 8.30
C THR A 21 3.10 -4.73 7.28
N ILE A 22 1.93 -4.09 7.46
CA ILE A 22 0.75 -4.28 6.61
C ILE A 22 0.62 -3.11 5.64
N ALA A 23 0.72 -3.37 4.34
CA ALA A 23 0.39 -2.38 3.32
C ALA A 23 -1.12 -2.33 3.10
N ARG A 24 -1.67 -1.13 2.89
CA ARG A 24 -3.09 -0.92 2.60
C ARG A 24 -3.24 -0.21 1.27
N LEU A 25 -3.82 -0.89 0.28
CA LEU A 25 -3.99 -0.39 -1.08
C LEU A 25 -5.46 -0.01 -1.27
N PRO A 26 -5.79 1.29 -1.38
CA PRO A 26 -7.16 1.72 -1.52
C PRO A 26 -7.71 1.41 -2.92
N CYS A 27 -9.00 1.09 -2.98
CA CYS A 27 -9.75 0.94 -4.21
C CYS A 27 -11.15 1.52 -4.06
N ASN A 28 -11.51 2.43 -4.98
CA ASN A 28 -12.83 3.03 -4.99
C ASN A 28 -13.85 2.07 -5.60
N VAL A 29 -14.71 1.52 -4.75
CA VAL A 29 -15.79 0.60 -5.14
C VAL A 29 -17.16 1.29 -5.18
N THR A 30 -17.20 2.63 -5.17
CA THR A 30 -18.44 3.40 -5.26
C THR A 30 -19.05 3.27 -6.66
N PRO A 31 -20.26 2.70 -6.81
CA PRO A 31 -20.93 2.66 -8.11
C PRO A 31 -21.31 4.09 -8.57
N PRO A 32 -21.22 4.40 -9.87
CA PRO A 32 -21.75 5.64 -10.44
C PRO A 32 -23.27 5.80 -10.25
N LEU A 33 -24.01 4.70 -10.33
CA LEU A 33 -25.45 4.64 -10.12
C LEU A 33 -25.76 4.26 -8.67
N LEU A 34 -26.72 4.97 -8.04
CA LEU A 34 -27.09 4.75 -6.64
C LEU A 34 -27.63 3.34 -6.35
N ASP A 35 -28.43 2.79 -7.27
CA ASP A 35 -29.06 1.46 -7.13
C ASP A 35 -28.29 0.34 -7.83
N ASP A 36 -26.98 0.55 -7.99
CA ASP A 36 -26.07 -0.45 -8.52
C ASP A 36 -25.18 -0.98 -7.41
N ARG A 37 -24.65 -2.19 -7.61
CA ARG A 37 -23.78 -2.86 -6.66
C ARG A 37 -22.55 -3.41 -7.36
N VAL A 38 -21.49 -3.58 -6.60
CA VAL A 38 -20.32 -4.29 -7.10
C VAL A 38 -20.70 -5.75 -7.31
N ALA A 39 -20.20 -6.32 -8.39
CA ALA A 39 -20.31 -7.73 -8.73
C ALA A 39 -19.00 -8.45 -8.39
N LEU A 40 -17.87 -7.86 -8.79
CA LEU A 40 -16.56 -8.51 -8.70
C LEU A 40 -15.46 -7.46 -8.52
N VAL A 41 -14.56 -7.68 -7.56
CA VAL A 41 -13.32 -6.91 -7.40
C VAL A 41 -12.15 -7.82 -7.75
N ILE A 42 -11.26 -7.36 -8.62
CA ILE A 42 -10.05 -8.11 -9.02
C ILE A 42 -8.82 -7.22 -8.86
N TRP A 43 -7.80 -7.75 -8.22
CA TRP A 43 -6.50 -7.11 -8.10
C TRP A 43 -5.46 -7.79 -8.97
N TYR A 44 -4.63 -6.96 -9.60
CA TYR A 44 -3.47 -7.37 -10.37
C TYR A 44 -2.24 -6.62 -9.85
N LYS A 45 -1.10 -7.29 -9.84
CA LYS A 45 0.20 -6.61 -9.81
C LYS A 45 0.65 -6.39 -11.25
N VAL A 46 1.09 -5.19 -11.60
CA VAL A 46 1.57 -4.89 -12.95
C VAL A 46 2.82 -5.73 -13.24
N GLY A 47 2.82 -6.39 -14.41
CA GLY A 47 3.82 -7.38 -14.80
C GLY A 47 3.39 -8.84 -14.55
N SER A 48 2.38 -9.08 -13.69
CA SER A 48 1.78 -10.42 -13.53
C SER A 48 0.80 -10.72 -14.66
N LYS A 49 0.83 -11.96 -15.18
CA LYS A 49 -0.10 -12.43 -16.23
C LYS A 49 -1.51 -12.76 -15.69
N THR A 50 -1.58 -13.13 -14.42
CA THR A 50 -2.81 -13.55 -13.72
C THR A 50 -3.17 -12.56 -12.62
N PRO A 51 -4.44 -12.51 -12.18
CA PRO A 51 -4.84 -11.79 -10.98
C PRO A 51 -4.09 -12.31 -9.73
N ILE A 52 -3.89 -11.45 -8.74
CA ILE A 52 -3.32 -11.83 -7.44
C ILE A 52 -4.39 -12.07 -6.38
N TYR A 53 -5.58 -11.48 -6.56
CA TYR A 53 -6.68 -11.57 -5.61
C TYR A 53 -8.02 -11.23 -6.27
N SER A 54 -9.12 -11.83 -5.80
CA SER A 54 -10.46 -11.43 -6.19
C SER A 54 -11.50 -11.63 -5.08
N VAL A 55 -12.55 -10.81 -5.13
CA VAL A 55 -13.76 -10.94 -4.30
C VAL A 55 -14.98 -10.96 -5.20
N ASP A 56 -15.69 -12.10 -5.23
CA ASP A 56 -16.90 -12.29 -6.02
C ASP A 56 -18.14 -12.18 -5.14
N THR A 57 -19.07 -11.32 -5.56
CA THR A 57 -20.32 -10.97 -4.86
C THR A 57 -21.52 -11.07 -5.81
N ARG A 58 -21.41 -11.81 -6.91
CA ARG A 58 -22.52 -11.99 -7.85
C ARG A 58 -23.67 -12.78 -7.23
N GLU A 59 -23.32 -13.84 -6.51
CA GLU A 59 -24.24 -14.77 -5.84
C GLU A 59 -24.47 -14.44 -4.35
N SER A 60 -23.83 -13.39 -3.82
CA SER A 60 -23.89 -13.03 -2.40
C SER A 60 -23.75 -11.52 -2.19
N ASN A 61 -23.71 -11.06 -0.94
CA ASN A 61 -23.32 -9.68 -0.61
C ASN A 61 -21.81 -9.63 -0.30
N PHE A 62 -21.23 -8.43 -0.16
CA PHE A 62 -19.81 -8.29 0.14
C PHE A 62 -19.35 -8.97 1.43
N SER A 63 -20.21 -9.05 2.46
CA SER A 63 -19.86 -9.71 3.73
C SER A 63 -19.74 -11.23 3.60
N HIS A 64 -20.38 -11.82 2.59
CA HIS A 64 -20.32 -13.25 2.26
C HIS A 64 -19.72 -13.49 0.86
N GLY A 65 -18.90 -12.55 0.37
CA GLY A 65 -18.24 -12.68 -0.92
C GLY A 65 -17.32 -13.90 -0.94
N THR A 66 -17.17 -14.54 -2.10
CA THR A 66 -16.19 -15.61 -2.26
C THR A 66 -14.84 -14.98 -2.59
N HIS A 67 -13.84 -15.28 -1.76
CA HIS A 67 -12.48 -14.76 -1.92
C HIS A 67 -11.58 -15.79 -2.59
N TRP A 68 -10.73 -15.34 -3.50
CA TRP A 68 -9.65 -16.13 -4.09
C TRP A 68 -8.35 -15.34 -4.04
N SER A 69 -7.24 -16.02 -3.79
CA SER A 69 -5.89 -15.45 -3.77
C SER A 69 -4.95 -16.34 -4.55
N ASP A 70 -4.03 -15.72 -5.27
CA ASP A 70 -2.93 -16.43 -5.92
C ASP A 70 -2.03 -17.12 -4.87
N GLU A 71 -1.42 -18.23 -5.27
CA GLU A 71 -0.57 -19.06 -4.42
C GLU A 71 0.61 -18.30 -3.82
N ALA A 72 1.26 -17.46 -4.62
CA ALA A 72 2.42 -16.69 -4.19
C ALA A 72 2.08 -15.64 -3.10
N TYR A 73 0.78 -15.40 -2.91
CA TYR A 73 0.24 -14.43 -1.97
C TYR A 73 -0.66 -15.08 -0.91
N ARG A 74 -0.72 -16.42 -0.88
CA ARG A 74 -1.65 -17.17 -0.04
C ARG A 74 -1.51 -16.74 1.42
N GLU A 75 -2.66 -16.47 2.05
CA GLU A 75 -2.83 -15.97 3.43
C GLU A 75 -2.31 -14.55 3.74
N ARG A 76 -1.49 -13.95 2.87
CA ARG A 76 -1.01 -12.57 3.06
C ARG A 76 -2.01 -11.52 2.59
N LEU A 77 -2.83 -11.84 1.60
CA LEU A 77 -3.82 -10.92 1.05
C LEU A 77 -5.18 -11.05 1.72
N SER A 78 -5.76 -9.92 2.07
CA SER A 78 -7.15 -9.83 2.52
C SER A 78 -7.79 -8.56 2.00
N PHE A 79 -9.10 -8.58 1.78
CA PHE A 79 -9.83 -7.42 1.31
C PHE A 79 -10.90 -7.03 2.32
N THR A 80 -10.95 -5.76 2.67
CA THR A 80 -11.98 -5.19 3.55
C THR A 80 -12.76 -4.12 2.82
N LEU A 81 -14.03 -4.00 3.16
CA LEU A 81 -14.92 -2.95 2.67
C LEU A 81 -15.42 -2.12 3.85
N GLU A 82 -15.10 -0.83 3.84
CA GLU A 82 -15.59 0.14 4.83
C GLU A 82 -16.40 1.22 4.10
N GLY A 83 -17.72 1.15 4.23
CA GLY A 83 -18.63 2.00 3.46
C GLY A 83 -18.49 1.77 1.95
N ARG A 84 -17.91 2.74 1.23
CA ARG A 84 -17.67 2.66 -0.22
C ARG A 84 -16.19 2.59 -0.60
N THR A 85 -15.32 2.37 0.39
CA THR A 85 -13.87 2.26 0.21
C THR A 85 -13.44 0.82 0.41
N GLY A 86 -13.01 0.18 -0.68
CA GLY A 86 -12.38 -1.14 -0.63
C GLY A 86 -10.90 -1.00 -0.33
N THR A 87 -10.33 -1.90 0.47
CA THR A 87 -8.90 -1.90 0.77
C THR A 87 -8.35 -3.30 0.62
N LEU A 88 -7.33 -3.48 -0.22
CA LEU A 88 -6.51 -4.69 -0.22
C LEU A 88 -5.40 -4.52 0.81
N ALA A 89 -5.34 -5.40 1.80
CA ALA A 89 -4.26 -5.47 2.76
C ALA A 89 -3.25 -6.56 2.35
N ILE A 90 -1.97 -6.21 2.34
CA ILE A 90 -0.85 -7.15 2.16
C ILE A 90 -0.14 -7.26 3.50
N LYS A 91 -0.25 -8.41 4.17
CA LYS A 91 0.44 -8.69 5.44
C LYS A 91 1.91 -9.04 5.20
N THR A 92 2.75 -8.68 6.17
CA THR A 92 4.19 -8.97 6.17
C THR A 92 4.83 -8.54 4.84
N THR A 93 4.76 -7.24 4.54
CA THR A 93 5.22 -6.75 3.23
C THR A 93 6.73 -6.90 3.05
N HIS A 94 7.14 -7.31 1.87
CA HIS A 94 8.54 -7.45 1.50
C HIS A 94 8.94 -6.44 0.41
N GLN A 95 10.24 -6.26 0.18
CA GLN A 95 10.72 -5.29 -0.80
C GLN A 95 10.14 -5.55 -2.20
N GLU A 96 10.02 -6.82 -2.58
CA GLU A 96 9.47 -7.27 -3.85
C GLU A 96 7.99 -6.96 -4.01
N ASP A 97 7.25 -6.66 -2.93
CA ASP A 97 5.87 -6.19 -3.01
C ASP A 97 5.81 -4.74 -3.54
N THR A 98 6.93 -4.01 -3.62
CA THR A 98 6.98 -2.70 -4.28
C THR A 98 6.56 -2.81 -5.74
N GLY A 99 5.68 -1.91 -6.20
CA GLY A 99 5.27 -1.83 -7.59
C GLY A 99 3.88 -1.24 -7.80
N GLU A 100 3.45 -1.18 -9.05
CA GLU A 100 2.10 -0.75 -9.43
C GLU A 100 1.12 -1.92 -9.33
N TYR A 101 -0.04 -1.65 -8.72
CA TYR A 101 -1.16 -2.54 -8.57
C TYR A 101 -2.38 -1.93 -9.27
N ARG A 102 -3.20 -2.77 -9.89
CA ARG A 102 -4.45 -2.36 -10.52
C ARG A 102 -5.63 -3.02 -9.82
N CYS A 103 -6.54 -2.20 -9.32
CA CYS A 103 -7.86 -2.63 -8.87
C CYS A 103 -8.85 -2.49 -10.03
N ARG A 104 -9.49 -3.58 -10.42
CA ARG A 104 -10.63 -3.62 -11.33
C ARG A 104 -11.88 -3.89 -10.53
N VAL A 105 -12.90 -3.06 -10.70
CA VAL A 105 -14.21 -3.21 -10.07
C VAL A 105 -15.25 -3.33 -11.17
N ASP A 106 -15.89 -4.49 -11.23
CA ASP A 106 -17.04 -4.72 -12.10
C ASP A 106 -18.31 -4.50 -11.29
N PHE A 107 -19.22 -3.68 -11.83
CA PHE A 107 -20.54 -3.44 -11.27
C PHE A 107 -21.60 -4.23 -12.04
N GLN A 108 -22.79 -4.40 -11.46
CA GLN A 108 -23.87 -5.13 -12.13
C GLN A 108 -24.44 -4.38 -13.33
N LYS A 109 -24.57 -3.05 -13.23
CA LYS A 109 -25.19 -2.21 -14.26
C LYS A 109 -24.22 -1.18 -14.86
N SER A 110 -23.31 -0.66 -14.03
CA SER A 110 -22.40 0.41 -14.40
C SER A 110 -21.17 -0.14 -15.13
N PRO A 111 -20.49 0.69 -15.95
CA PRO A 111 -19.22 0.31 -16.57
C PRO A 111 -18.15 -0.02 -15.54
N THR A 112 -17.28 -0.99 -15.87
CA THR A 112 -16.11 -1.35 -15.07
C THR A 112 -15.24 -0.14 -14.74
N ARG A 113 -14.78 -0.06 -13.49
CA ARG A 113 -13.79 0.92 -13.05
C ARG A 113 -12.43 0.28 -12.86
N ASN A 114 -11.38 0.98 -13.29
CA ASN A 114 -10.00 0.61 -13.06
C ASN A 114 -9.31 1.72 -12.28
N SER A 115 -8.62 1.36 -11.19
CA SER A 115 -7.80 2.28 -10.39
C SER A 115 -6.39 1.70 -10.26
N LYS A 116 -5.39 2.57 -10.14
CA LYS A 116 -4.00 2.18 -9.95
C LYS A 116 -3.51 2.63 -8.57
N VAL A 117 -2.70 1.81 -7.93
CA VAL A 117 -2.01 2.12 -6.67
C VAL A 117 -0.54 1.79 -6.84
N ASN A 118 0.36 2.70 -6.51
CA ASN A 118 1.79 2.45 -6.51
C ASN A 118 2.26 2.24 -5.07
N LEU A 119 2.59 0.99 -4.72
CA LEU A 119 3.09 0.63 -3.40
C LEU A 119 4.60 0.77 -3.36
N THR A 120 5.10 1.51 -2.38
CA THR A 120 6.52 1.53 -2.01
C THR A 120 6.71 0.85 -0.65
N VAL A 121 7.51 -0.21 -0.60
CA VAL A 121 7.92 -0.83 0.66
C VAL A 121 9.25 -0.23 1.11
N ILE A 122 9.22 0.42 2.26
CA ILE A 122 10.35 1.07 2.91
C ILE A 122 11.11 0.03 3.73
N ILE A 123 12.40 -0.10 3.48
CA ILE A 123 13.28 -0.97 4.26
C ILE A 123 13.92 -0.10 5.34
N PRO A 124 13.64 -0.36 6.63
CA PRO A 124 14.20 0.40 7.73
C PRO A 124 15.73 0.26 7.77
N PRO A 125 16.45 1.22 8.38
CA PRO A 125 17.88 1.08 8.57
C PRO A 125 18.21 -0.14 9.43
N GLU A 126 19.37 -0.75 9.19
CA GLU A 126 19.86 -1.91 9.92
C GLU A 126 20.37 -1.53 11.31
N SER A 127 20.89 -0.30 11.45
CA SER A 127 21.31 0.25 12.74
C SER A 127 21.18 1.78 12.77
N ILE A 128 21.00 2.31 13.98
CA ILE A 128 20.94 3.74 14.26
C ILE A 128 21.98 4.06 15.33
N ILE A 129 22.80 5.07 15.06
CA ILE A 129 23.82 5.59 15.99
C ILE A 129 23.50 7.03 16.29
N ILE A 130 23.35 7.38 17.57
CA ILE A 130 23.16 8.77 18.00
C ILE A 130 24.49 9.31 18.50
N LEU A 131 24.92 10.44 17.93
CA LEU A 131 26.17 11.12 18.25
C LEU A 131 25.88 12.45 18.92
N ASP A 132 26.68 12.81 19.91
CA ASP A 132 26.66 14.13 20.52
C ASP A 132 27.29 15.20 19.60
N SER A 133 27.36 16.44 20.11
CA SER A 133 27.97 17.58 19.40
C SER A 133 29.45 17.40 19.04
N LYS A 134 30.15 16.45 19.68
CA LYS A 134 31.56 16.13 19.46
C LYS A 134 31.74 14.89 18.57
N GLY A 135 30.64 14.29 18.10
CA GLY A 135 30.67 13.06 17.31
C GLY A 135 30.84 11.79 18.15
N ALA A 136 30.73 11.86 19.49
CA ALA A 136 30.81 10.69 20.35
C ALA A 136 29.46 9.98 20.46
N THR A 137 29.46 8.65 20.38
CA THR A 137 28.22 7.86 20.51
C THR A 137 27.64 7.97 21.93
N ILE A 138 26.35 8.27 21.99
CA ILE A 138 25.57 8.28 23.23
C ILE A 138 25.19 6.84 23.55
N LYS A 139 25.75 6.27 24.63
CA LYS A 139 25.57 4.85 24.97
C LYS A 139 24.37 4.58 25.88
N ASP A 140 24.10 5.46 26.85
CA ASP A 140 23.13 5.19 27.93
C ASP A 140 21.84 6.01 27.79
N HIS A 141 21.46 6.35 26.55
CA HIS A 141 20.30 7.20 26.22
C HIS A 141 20.25 8.57 26.93
N THR A 142 21.34 8.94 27.61
CA THR A 142 21.45 10.13 28.43
C THR A 142 22.43 11.07 27.76
N LEU A 143 21.96 12.25 27.41
CA LEU A 143 22.74 13.30 26.79
C LEU A 143 22.88 14.46 27.79
N GLY A 144 24.12 14.83 28.10
CA GLY A 144 24.43 15.91 29.05
C GLY A 144 25.39 15.48 30.15
N PRO A 145 25.54 16.28 31.21
CA PRO A 145 24.74 17.47 31.57
C PRO A 145 25.06 18.71 30.70
N TYR A 146 24.05 19.57 30.52
CA TYR A 146 24.19 20.87 29.84
C TYR A 146 23.67 22.01 30.72
N ASN A 147 24.21 23.20 30.53
CA ASN A 147 23.73 24.40 31.20
C ASN A 147 22.44 24.91 30.55
N GLU A 148 21.59 25.56 31.36
CA GLU A 148 20.45 26.30 30.85
C GLU A 148 20.91 27.36 29.83
N GLY A 149 20.21 27.43 28.69
CA GLY A 149 20.58 28.31 27.56
C GLY A 149 21.65 27.73 26.62
N ALA A 150 22.19 26.53 26.87
CA ALA A 150 23.13 25.89 25.95
C ALA A 150 22.45 25.41 24.66
N MET A 151 23.13 25.57 23.53
CA MET A 151 22.74 24.99 22.25
C MET A 151 23.27 23.56 22.15
N ILE A 152 22.40 22.61 21.84
CA ILE A 152 22.72 21.18 21.79
C ILE A 152 22.58 20.70 20.33
N ASN A 153 23.67 20.19 19.77
CA ASN A 153 23.67 19.51 18.47
C ASN A 153 23.77 18.00 18.68
N ILE A 154 22.88 17.25 18.04
CA ILE A 154 22.83 15.79 18.09
C ILE A 154 22.72 15.31 16.65
N THR A 155 23.49 14.28 16.30
CA THR A 155 23.44 13.68 14.96
C THR A 155 22.89 12.27 15.06
N CYS A 156 21.88 11.96 14.24
CA CYS A 156 21.40 10.59 14.04
C CYS A 156 22.01 10.04 12.75
N VAL A 157 22.77 8.95 12.87
CA VAL A 157 23.35 8.23 11.74
C VAL A 157 22.60 6.93 11.57
N ALA A 158 21.80 6.84 10.51
CA ALA A 158 21.11 5.62 10.11
C ALA A 158 21.95 4.89 9.04
N ILE A 159 22.27 3.62 9.28
CA ILE A 159 23.11 2.80 8.40
C ILE A 159 22.24 1.72 7.75
N GLY A 160 22.39 1.54 6.44
CA GLY A 160 21.61 0.58 5.66
C GLY A 160 20.22 1.11 5.29
N GLY A 161 19.29 0.18 5.05
CA GLY A 161 17.93 0.50 4.63
C GLY A 161 17.80 0.94 3.17
N LYS A 162 16.55 1.10 2.72
CA LYS A 162 16.23 1.57 1.37
C LYS A 162 14.91 2.34 1.40
N PHE A 163 15.00 3.62 1.08
CA PHE A 163 13.87 4.54 0.96
C PHE A 163 13.80 5.08 -0.49
N ARG A 164 12.70 5.76 -0.85
CA ARG A 164 12.64 6.45 -2.15
C ARG A 164 13.74 7.48 -2.24
N THR A 165 14.63 7.32 -3.21
CA THR A 165 15.49 8.41 -3.67
C THR A 165 14.59 9.48 -4.28
N SER A 166 14.55 10.66 -3.67
CA SER A 166 14.02 11.87 -4.31
C SER A 166 14.84 12.10 -5.58
N THR A 167 14.25 11.88 -6.75
CA THR A 167 14.76 12.36 -8.03
C THR A 167 13.73 13.32 -8.60
#